data_AF-A0A7W4SPX4-F1
#
_entry.id   AF-A0A7W4SPX4-F1
#
_cell.length_a   1.000
_cell.length_b   1.000
_cell.length_c   1.000
_cell.angle_alpha   90.00
_cell.angle_beta   90.00
_cell.angle_gamma   90.00
#
_symmetry.space_group_name_H-M   'P 1'
#
loop_
_entity.id
_entity.type
_entity.pdbx_description
1 polymer ?
#
loop_
_entity_poly.entity_id
_entity_poly.type
_entity_poly.pdbx_seq_one_letter_code
_entity_poly.pdbx_strand_id
1 'polypeptide(L)' 'MAFVHRLVSVSIAVAVPAAAFFASGNVAIEFIVLGAVIGFAYWYWGPTGTLL' A
#
# COMPACT_ATOMS: atom_id res chain seq x y z
N MET A 1 16.48 0.74 8.20
CA MET A 1 15.36 1.62 7.80
C MET A 1 14.77 1.29 6.44
N ALA A 2 15.56 1.11 5.37
CA ALA A 2 15.02 0.79 4.03
C ALA A 2 14.17 -0.49 3.99
N PHE A 3 14.61 -1.59 4.61
CA PHE A 3 13.82 -2.84 4.62
C PHE A 3 12.44 -2.68 5.26
N VAL A 4 12.37 -2.05 6.44
CA VAL A 4 11.11 -1.80 7.16
C VAL A 4 10.18 -0.92 6.33
N HIS A 5 10.71 0.14 5.70
CA HIS A 5 9.94 1.00 4.81
C HIS A 5 9.30 0.25 3.65
N ARG A 6 10.08 -0.63 3.00
CA ARG A 6 9.60 -1.48 1.90
C ARG A 6 8.51 -2.45 2.38
N LEU A 7 8.70 -3.02 3.56
CA LEU A 7 7.73 -3.94 4.15
C LEU A 7 6.42 -3.23 4.47
N VAL A 8 6.46 -2.01 5.02
CA VAL A 8 5.26 -1.20 5.28
C VAL A 8 4.56 -0.81 3.97
N SER A 9 5.30 -0.39 2.95
CA SER A 9 4.74 -0.10 1.62
C SER A 9 3.95 -1.28 1.04
N VAL A 10 4.55 -2.48 1.03
CA VAL A 10 3.87 -3.69 0.55
C VAL A 10 2.68 -4.05 1.43
N SER A 11 2.80 -3.88 2.75
CA SER A 11 1.70 -4.13 3.68
C SER A 11 0.51 -3.23 3.40
N ILE A 12 0.73 -1.94 3.12
CA ILE A 12 -0.32 -0.99 2.72
C ILE A 12 -0.96 -1.43 1.40
N ALA A 13 -0.14 -1.82 0.42
CA ALA A 13 -0.64 -2.25 -0.89
C ALA A 13 -1.60 -3.43 -0.81
N VAL A 14 -1.34 -4.37 0.11
CA VAL A 14 -2.18 -5.55 0.34
C VAL A 14 -3.35 -5.27 1.28
N ALA A 15 -3.18 -4.38 2.26
CA ALA A 15 -4.20 -4.10 3.28
C ALA A 15 -5.50 -3.55 2.68
N VAL A 16 -5.43 -2.71 1.64
CA VAL A 16 -6.61 -2.10 1.00
C VAL A 16 -7.51 -3.14 0.31
N PRO A 17 -7.03 -3.98 -0.63
CA PRO A 17 -7.87 -5.01 -1.24
C PRO A 17 -8.28 -6.08 -0.21
N ALA A 18 -7.45 -6.39 0.78
CA ALA A 18 -7.84 -7.30 1.86
C ALA A 18 -9.01 -6.75 2.67
N ALA A 19 -8.97 -5.47 3.07
CA ALA A 19 -10.07 -4.83 3.78
C ALA A 19 -11.37 -4.79 2.96
N ALA A 20 -11.26 -4.51 1.65
CA ALA A 20 -12.41 -4.56 0.74
C ALA A 20 -13.03 -5.97 0.66
N PHE A 21 -12.20 -7.01 0.61
CA PHE A 21 -12.66 -8.39 0.67
C PHE A 21 -13.36 -8.71 1.99
N PHE A 22 -12.77 -8.32 3.13
CA PHE A 22 -13.38 -8.55 4.44
C PHE A 22 -14.73 -7.85 4.61
N ALA A 23 -14.89 -6.65 4.04
CA ALA A 23 -16.12 -5.88 4.17
C ALA A 23 -17.25 -6.35 3.24
N SER A 24 -16.91 -6.83 2.04
CA SER A 24 -17.90 -7.06 0.98
C SER A 24 -17.93 -8.48 0.40
N GLY A 25 -16.95 -9.33 0.73
CA GLY A 25 -16.75 -10.65 0.11
C GLY A 25 -16.30 -10.60 -1.35
N ASN A 26 -16.05 -9.41 -1.91
CA ASN A 26 -15.62 -9.19 -3.28
C ASN A 26 -14.40 -8.27 -3.32
N VAL A 27 -13.55 -8.43 -4.32
CA VAL A 27 -12.43 -7.51 -4.60
C VAL A 27 -12.55 -7.01 -6.02
N ALA A 28 -13.10 -5.82 -6.16
CA ALA A 28 -13.07 -5.11 -7.44
C ALA A 28 -11.66 -4.61 -7.75
N ILE A 29 -11.35 -4.46 -9.04
CA ILE A 29 -10.03 -4.04 -9.51
C ILE A 29 -9.65 -2.65 -8.97
N GLU A 30 -10.62 -1.77 -8.74
CA GLU A 30 -10.37 -0.43 -8.21
C GLU A 30 -9.69 -0.48 -6.83
N PHE A 31 -10.01 -1.46 -5.97
CA PHE A 31 -9.39 -1.59 -4.65
C PHE A 31 -7.96 -2.11 -4.72
N ILE A 32 -7.66 -2.95 -5.71
CA ILE A 32 -6.29 -3.42 -5.98
C ILE A 32 -5.43 -2.23 -6.44
N VAL A 33 -5.95 -1.44 -7.39
CA VAL A 33 -5.27 -0.25 -7.91
C VAL A 33 -5.09 0.79 -6.80
N LEU A 34 -6.13 1.04 -6.00
CA LEU A 34 -6.06 1.98 -4.87
C LEU A 34 -5.00 1.54 -3.84
N GLY A 35 -4.99 0.26 -3.46
CA GLY A 35 -3.95 -0.28 -2.57
C GLY A 35 -2.57 -0.07 -3.12
N ALA A 36 -2.33 -0.44 -4.38
CA ALA A 36 -1.05 -0.25 -5.05
C ALA A 36 -0.63 1.24 -5.05
N VAL A 37 -1.54 2.17 -5.39
CA VAL A 37 -1.24 3.60 -5.41
C VAL A 37 -0.81 4.11 -4.03
N ILE A 38 -1.52 3.74 -2.96
CA ILE A 38 -1.19 4.19 -1.60
C ILE A 38 0.14 3.56 -1.15
N GLY A 39 0.35 2.27 -1.43
CA GLY A 39 1.60 1.57 -1.12
C GLY A 39 2.80 2.19 -1.85
N PHE A 40 2.67 2.48 -3.15
CA PHE A 40 3.70 3.13 -3.94
C PHE A 40 3.94 4.57 -3.53
N ALA A 41 2.90 5.31 -3.16
CA ALA A 41 3.05 6.63 -2.57
C ALA A 41 3.95 6.53 -1.32
N TYR A 42 3.61 5.67 -0.37
CA TYR A 42 4.45 5.46 0.83
C TYR A 42 5.89 5.10 0.47
N TRP A 43 6.11 4.24 -0.53
CA TRP A 43 7.44 3.91 -1.02
C TRP A 43 8.20 5.13 -1.53
N TYR A 44 7.58 5.94 -2.39
CA TYR A 44 8.18 7.09 -3.08
C TYR A 44 8.71 8.16 -2.13
N TRP A 45 7.98 8.49 -1.07
CA TRP A 45 8.41 9.50 -0.10
C TRP A 45 9.62 9.06 0.75
N GLY A 46 9.98 7.77 0.72
CA GLY A 46 11.09 7.24 1.52
C GLY A 46 10.86 7.33 3.04
N PRO A 47 11.75 6.76 3.87
CA PRO A 47 11.58 6.77 5.34
C PRO A 47 11.62 8.16 5.97
N THR A 48 12.12 9.18 5.25
CA THR A 48 12.35 10.55 5.73
C THR A 48 11.58 11.63 4.97
N GLY A 49 10.76 11.29 3.96
CA GLY A 49 9.95 12.27 3.22
C GLY A 49 10.75 13.19 2.28
N THR A 50 12.08 13.11 2.28
CA THR A 50 12.96 13.97 1.48
C THR A 50 13.70 13.12 0.45
N LEU A 51 13.44 13.36 -0.83
CA LEU A 51 14.28 12.88 -1.93
C LEU A 51 15.60 13.69 -2.02
N LEU A 52 16.34 13.77 -0.91
CA LEU A 52 17.70 14.32 -0.86
C LEU A 52 18.69 13.22 -0.50
#